data_AF-A0A2N2EIA7-F1
#
_entry.id   AF-A0A2N2EIA7-F1
#
_cell.length_a   1.000
_cell.length_b   1.000
_cell.length_c   1.000
_cell.angle_alpha   90.00
_cell.angle_beta   90.00
_cell.angle_gamma   90.00
#
_symmetry.space_group_name_H-M   'P 1'
#
loop_
_entity.id
_entity.type
_entity.pdbx_description
1 polymer ?
#
loop_
_entity_poly.entity_id
_entity_poly.type
_entity_poly.pdbx_seq_one_letter_code
_entity_poly.pdbx_strand_id
1 'polypeptide(L)' 'MKKFAPIIIVLIMSNLLMFYLFGLIVIAIIARNFILSMILGVIAICIIGVIIALIVTLRVRLKEIDKEDEEDDLSKY' A
#
# COMPACT_ATOMS: atom_id res chain seq x y z
N MET A 1 -12.30 -4.54 -17.17
CA MET A 1 -11.20 -5.38 -16.65
C MET A 1 -9.91 -4.63 -16.35
N LYS A 2 -9.67 -3.43 -16.92
CA LYS A 2 -8.44 -2.62 -16.72
C LYS A 2 -8.11 -2.29 -15.25
N LYS A 3 -9.12 -2.22 -14.38
CA LYS A 3 -8.99 -1.92 -12.95
C LYS A 3 -8.48 -3.08 -12.09
N PHE A 4 -8.56 -4.32 -12.58
CA PHE A 4 -8.27 -5.50 -11.78
C PHE A 4 -6.77 -5.65 -11.49
N ALA A 5 -5.93 -5.34 -12.48
CA ALA A 5 -4.48 -5.39 -12.36
C ALA A 5 -3.92 -4.47 -11.27
N PRO A 6 -4.20 -3.15 -11.25
CA PRO A 6 -3.66 -2.27 -10.21
C PRO A 6 -4.17 -2.64 -8.80
N ILE A 7 -5.40 -3.12 -8.67
CA ILE A 7 -5.95 -3.57 -7.37
C ILE A 7 -5.18 -4.79 -6.85
N ILE A 8 -4.96 -5.80 -7.68
CA ILE A 8 -4.22 -7.01 -7.28
C ILE A 8 -2.80 -6.65 -6.86
N ILE A 9 -2.11 -5.81 -7.63
CA ILE A 9 -0.73 -5.43 -7.35
C ILE A 9 -0.64 -4.74 -5.97
N VAL A 10 -1.52 -3.79 -5.70
CA VAL A 10 -1.56 -3.09 -4.42
C VAL A 10 -1.91 -4.04 -3.28
N LEU A 11 -2.84 -4.97 -3.50
CA LEU A 11 -3.21 -5.96 -2.48
C LEU A 11 -2.05 -6.89 -2.11
N ILE A 12 -1.28 -7.36 -3.09
CA ILE A 12 -0.08 -8.19 -2.88
C ILE A 12 1.01 -7.38 -2.19
N MET A 13 1.31 -6.18 -2.68
CA MET A 13 2.35 -5.30 -2.10
C MET A 13 2.03 -4.90 -0.66
N SER A 14 0.79 -4.52 -0.37
CA SER A 14 0.36 -4.17 0.98
C SER A 14 0.41 -5.38 1.92
N ASN A 15 0.03 -6.59 1.47
CA ASN A 15 0.17 -7.80 2.27
C ASN A 15 1.63 -8.11 2.59
N LEU A 16 2.52 -8.01 1.60
CA LEU A 16 3.94 -8.25 1.80
C LEU A 16 4.54 -7.26 2.81
N LEU A 17 4.19 -5.97 2.71
CA LEU A 17 4.60 -4.96 3.69
C LEU A 17 4.04 -5.22 5.09
N MET A 18 2.81 -5.74 5.20
CA MET A 18 2.23 -6.16 6.47
C MET A 18 3.00 -7.34 7.10
N PHE A 19 3.43 -8.33 6.31
CA PHE A 19 4.30 -9.40 6.81
C PHE A 19 5.64 -8.87 7.32
N TYR A 20 6.24 -7.91 6.61
CA TYR A 20 7.46 -7.24 7.08
C TYR A 20 7.25 -6.49 8.40
N LEU A 21 6.15 -5.75 8.53
CA LEU A 21 5.75 -5.08 9.76
C LEU A 21 5.63 -6.06 10.93
N PHE A 22 4.98 -7.21 10.70
CA PHE A 22 4.86 -8.25 11.71
C PHE A 22 6.23 -8.79 12.14
N GLY A 23 7.12 -9.08 11.18
CA GLY A 23 8.48 -9.51 11.46
C GLY A 23 9.27 -8.48 12.29
N LEU A 24 9.18 -7.19 11.94
CA LEU A 24 9.83 -6.11 12.70
C LEU A 24 9.33 -6.02 14.14
N ILE A 25 8.02 -6.15 14.36
CA ILE A 25 7.42 -6.15 15.70
C ILE A 25 7.92 -7.35 16.51
N VAL A 26 7.95 -8.54 15.92
CA VAL A 26 8.45 -9.75 16.59
C VAL A 26 9.92 -9.58 16.99
N ILE A 27 10.77 -9.07 16.09
CA ILE A 27 12.18 -8.81 16.39
C ILE A 27 12.32 -7.77 17.51
N ALA A 28 11.53 -6.69 17.48
CA ALA A 28 11.56 -5.64 18.49
C ALA A 28 11.19 -6.16 19.89
N ILE A 29 10.28 -7.14 19.98
CA ILE A 29 9.88 -7.78 21.24
C ILE A 29 10.98 -8.74 21.74
N ILE A 30 11.53 -9.57 20.86
CA ILE A 30 12.52 -10.59 21.22
C ILE A 30 13.87 -9.98 21.60
N ALA A 31 14.31 -8.95 20.88
CA ALA A 31 15.64 -8.37 21.06
C ALA A 31 15.86 -7.72 22.44
N ARG A 32 14.78 -7.39 23.18
CA ARG A 32 14.79 -6.80 24.53
C ARG A 32 15.73 -5.59 24.69
N ASN A 33 16.01 -4.90 23.59
CA ASN A 33 16.92 -3.76 23.51
C ASN A 33 16.12 -2.52 23.13
N PHE A 34 16.01 -1.58 24.07
CA PHE A 34 15.19 -0.37 23.92
C PHE A 34 15.58 0.50 22.72
N ILE A 35 16.88 0.68 22.47
CA ILE A 35 17.37 1.52 21.37
C ILE A 35 16.98 0.89 20.03
N LEU A 36 17.17 -0.42 19.89
CA LEU A 36 16.82 -1.14 18.69
C LEU A 36 15.30 -1.13 18.46
N SER A 37 14.49 -1.35 19.49
CA SER A 37 13.03 -1.28 19.39
C SER A 37 12.54 0.12 18.96
N MET A 38 13.20 1.20 19.42
CA MET A 38 12.86 2.57 19.02
C MET A 38 13.15 2.82 17.53
N ILE A 39 14.31 2.37 17.02
CA ILE A 39 14.66 2.46 15.60
C ILE A 39 13.68 1.65 14.74
N LEU A 40 13.37 0.42 15.15
CA LEU A 40 12.40 -0.43 14.45
C LEU A 40 10.99 0.20 14.45
N GLY A 41 10.61 0.90 15.52
CA GLY A 41 9.36 1.66 15.60
C GLY A 41 9.28 2.77 14.55
N VAL A 42 10.35 3.52 14.32
CA VAL A 42 10.41 4.53 13.26
C VAL A 42 10.26 3.88 11.88
N ILE A 43 10.94 2.75 11.64
CA ILE A 43 10.83 2.00 10.39
C ILE A 43 9.40 1.49 10.17
N ALA A 44 8.74 0.99 11.22
CA ALA A 44 7.35 0.54 11.17
C ALA A 44 6.40 1.68 10.75
N ILE A 45 6.58 2.90 11.30
CA ILE A 45 5.80 4.08 10.91
C ILE A 45 6.02 4.42 9.42
N CYS A 46 7.26 4.35 8.94
CA CYS A 46 7.56 4.56 7.51
C CYS A 46 6.83 3.54 6.63
N ILE A 47 6.83 2.26 7.00
CA ILE A 47 6.13 1.21 6.24
C ILE A 47 4.62 1.47 6.19
N ILE A 48 4.00 1.87 7.32
CA ILE A 48 2.58 2.24 7.35
C ILE A 48 2.32 3.42 6.40
N GLY A 49 3.19 4.42 6.39
CA GLY A 49 3.11 5.55 5.45
C GLY A 49 3.14 5.10 3.99
N VAL A 50 4.02 4.15 3.64
CA VAL A 50 4.09 3.57 2.29
C VAL A 50 2.80 2.83 1.93
N ILE A 51 2.21 2.06 2.85
CA ILE A 51 0.94 1.36 2.62
C ILE A 51 -0.18 2.37 2.33
N ILE A 52 -0.27 3.45 3.11
CA ILE A 52 -1.26 4.52 2.88
C ILE A 52 -1.05 5.16 1.51
N ALA A 53 0.19 5.48 1.16
CA ALA A 53 0.53 6.07 -0.14
C ALA A 53 0.10 5.15 -1.30
N LEU A 54 0.36 3.84 -1.21
CA LEU A 54 -0.07 2.86 -2.20
C LEU A 54 -1.59 2.85 -2.40
N ILE A 55 -2.36 2.91 -1.31
CA ILE A 55 -3.83 2.97 -1.38
C ILE A 55 -4.32 4.27 -2.03
N VAL A 56 -3.70 5.40 -1.69
CA VAL A 56 -4.03 6.70 -2.29
C VAL A 56 -3.72 6.69 -3.79
N THR A 57 -2.53 6.22 -4.18
CA THR A 57 -2.15 6.08 -5.59
C THR A 57 -3.10 5.15 -6.33
N LEU A 58 -3.53 4.04 -5.72
CA LEU A 58 -4.53 3.15 -6.31
C LEU A 58 -5.84 3.90 -6.60
N ARG A 59 -6.34 4.67 -5.63
CA ARG A 59 -7.58 5.47 -5.82
C ARG A 59 -7.44 6.46 -6.96
N VAL A 60 -6.28 7.13 -7.09
CA VAL A 60 -6.02 8.06 -8.20
C VAL A 60 -6.04 7.31 -9.53
N ARG A 61 -5.32 6.20 -9.64
CA ARG A 61 -5.29 5.37 -10.86
C ARG A 61 -6.65 4.81 -11.25
N LEU A 62 -7.45 4.37 -10.29
CA LEU A 62 -8.80 3.90 -10.55
C LEU A 62 -9.71 5.01 -11.07
N LYS A 63 -9.59 6.23 -10.51
CA LYS A 63 -10.31 7.42 -11.00
C LYS A 63 -9.89 7.83 -12.41
N GLU A 64 -8.60 7.70 -12.75
CA GLU A 64 -8.11 7.96 -14.10
C GLU A 64 -8.74 6.99 -15.11
N ILE A 65 -8.74 5.68 -14.78
CA ILE A 65 -9.38 4.66 -15.63
C ILE A 65 -10.89 4.90 -15.76
N ASP A 66 -11.57 5.31 -14.69
CA ASP A 66 -12.99 5.67 -14.74
C ASP A 66 -13.28 6.83 -15.69
N LYS A 67 -12.44 7.87 -15.69
CA LYS A 67 -12.59 9.01 -16.60
C LYS A 67 -12.32 8.64 -18.06
N GLU A 68 -11.29 7.83 -18.31
CA GLU A 68 -11.01 7.34 -19.67
C GLU A 68 -12.18 6.51 -20.21
N ASP A 69 -12.79 5.65 -19.38
CA ASP A 69 -13.94 4.85 -19.81
C ASP A 69 -15.22 5.72 -20.02
N GLU A 70 -15.35 6.89 -19.38
CA GLU A 70 -16.46 7.85 -19.60
C GLU A 70 -16.27 8.75 -20.85
N GLU A 71 -15.03 9.17 -21.15
CA GLU A 71 -14.73 10.02 -22.33
C GLU A 71 -14.73 9.23 -23.64
N ASP A 72 -14.39 7.94 -23.60
CA ASP A 72 -14.41 7.04 -24.77
C ASP A 72 -15.83 6.55 -25.12
N ASP A 73 -16.83 6.86 -24.29
CA ASP A 73 -18.24 6.58 -24.55
C ASP A 73 -18.86 7.66 -25.46
N LEU A 74 -18.44 7.61 -26.74
CA LEU A 74 -18.98 8.40 -27.85
C LEU A 74 -20.49 8.15 -28.11
N SER A 75 -21.16 7.26 -27.37
CA SER A 75 -22.60 7.00 -27.48
C SER A 75 -23.48 8.20 -27.05
N LYS A 76 -22.87 9.23 -26.45
CA LYS A 76 -23.53 10.47 -26.04
C LYS A 76 -23.57 11.55 -27.14
N TYR A 77 -22.99 11.28 -28.31
CA TYR A 77 -23.01 12.15 -29.50
C TYR A 77 -23.70 11.48 -30.69
#